data_AF-A0A914Z0W0-F1
#
_entry.id   AF-A0A914Z0W0-F1
#
_cell.length_a   1.000
_cell.length_b   1.000
_cell.length_c   1.000
_cell.angle_alpha   90.00
_cell.angle_beta   90.00
_cell.angle_gamma   90.00
#
_symmetry.space_group_name_H-M   'P 1'
#
loop_
_entity.id
_entity.type
_entity.pdbx_description
1 polymer ?
#
loop_
_entity_poly.entity_id
_entity_poly.type
_entity_poly.pdbx_seq_one_letter_code
_entity_poly.pdbx_strand_id
1 'polypeptide(L)'
;MEEFNNLLKKALLKDYVPKKDVQQNEFLKKYPEFDGRGIKIAIIDSVVDLSLSGMQKTSTGLPKIIDCFDFTDNGNVDTSVIRKSGDDNTLTLLSGREISIPPNWKNPLNEWHLGKKFLQEIFPSLLEKMEEKEKLNENDIQEFPRFVDKIVAEKLSDNYNFDFIVWNDGKKWQACLIPSFLKHVENAKVLTNFHDEHQFCYLLDDISCGIRIEEGGNFLKLLICCHDHGTLVAQVVAAHFPNEPEKDGLAPGAQIISINFMGENVNVSTIKKANPKRA
;
A
#
# COMPACT_ATOMS: atom_id res chain seq x y z
N MET A 1 6.75 17.63 11.12
CA MET A 1 6.97 16.41 10.33
C MET A 1 7.41 16.62 8.87
N GLU A 2 8.18 17.69 8.60
CA GLU A 2 9.23 17.59 7.59
C GLU A 2 10.38 16.72 8.14
N GLU A 3 10.68 16.78 9.44
CA GLU A 3 11.77 16.02 10.10
C GLU A 3 11.58 14.50 10.22
N PHE A 4 10.39 13.96 10.52
CA PHE A 4 10.21 12.49 10.67
C PHE A 4 10.08 11.79 9.30
N ASN A 5 9.32 12.40 8.37
CA ASN A 5 9.35 12.00 6.97
C ASN A 5 10.71 12.30 6.32
N ASN A 6 11.49 13.31 6.75
CA ASN A 6 12.92 13.44 6.42
C ASN A 6 13.80 12.44 7.18
N LEU A 7 13.38 11.86 8.29
CA LEU A 7 14.16 10.82 8.98
C LEU A 7 14.17 9.57 8.09
N LEU A 8 12.98 9.15 7.64
CA LEU A 8 12.81 8.05 6.67
C LEU A 8 13.29 8.41 5.26
N LYS A 9 13.11 9.65 4.78
CA LYS A 9 13.50 10.08 3.40
C LYS A 9 14.92 10.65 3.27
N LYS A 10 15.54 11.18 4.32
CA LYS A 10 16.78 11.97 4.21
C LYS A 10 17.97 11.45 5.03
N ALA A 11 17.79 10.71 6.14
CA ALA A 11 18.92 10.48 7.05
C ALA A 11 19.14 9.05 7.60
N LEU A 12 18.13 8.17 7.71
CA LEU A 12 18.30 6.96 8.54
C LEU A 12 18.96 5.76 7.84
N LEU A 13 18.79 5.55 6.53
CA LEU A 13 19.29 4.31 5.92
C LEU A 13 20.81 4.12 6.04
N LYS A 14 21.59 5.20 5.87
CA LYS A 14 23.05 5.12 5.91
C LYS A 14 23.58 4.58 7.25
N ASP A 15 22.90 4.89 8.36
CA ASP A 15 23.33 4.52 9.70
C ASP A 15 22.74 3.19 10.18
N TYR A 16 21.65 2.71 9.55
CA TYR A 16 20.99 1.44 9.91
C TYR A 16 21.42 0.26 9.03
N VAL A 17 21.95 0.49 7.82
CA VAL A 17 22.48 -0.59 6.98
C VAL A 17 23.92 -0.91 7.39
N PRO A 18 24.23 -2.13 7.86
CA PRO A 18 25.54 -2.50 8.39
C PRO A 18 26.60 -2.71 7.30
N LYS A 19 26.64 -1.88 6.26
CA LYS A 19 27.51 -2.02 5.07
C LYS A 19 28.99 -2.12 5.44
N LYS A 20 29.41 -1.33 6.44
CA LYS A 20 30.80 -1.31 6.94
C LYS A 20 31.12 -2.60 7.68
N ASP A 21 30.23 -3.04 8.55
CA ASP A 21 30.44 -4.23 9.39
C ASP A 21 30.50 -5.50 8.54
N VAL A 22 29.70 -5.57 7.48
CA VAL A 22 29.68 -6.69 6.53
C VAL A 22 30.64 -6.50 5.33
N GLN A 23 31.43 -5.43 5.31
CA GLN A 23 32.42 -5.12 4.26
C GLN A 23 31.85 -5.12 2.84
N GLN A 24 30.60 -4.66 2.68
CA GLN A 24 29.89 -4.63 1.40
C GLN A 24 30.63 -3.77 0.38
N ASN A 25 31.15 -2.62 0.81
CA ASN A 25 31.83 -1.66 -0.08
C ASN A 25 33.10 -2.27 -0.68
N GLU A 26 33.90 -2.96 0.13
CA GLU A 26 35.11 -3.66 -0.28
C GLU A 26 34.76 -4.82 -1.22
N PHE A 27 33.69 -5.55 -0.92
CA PHE A 27 33.19 -6.64 -1.77
C PHE A 27 32.77 -6.13 -3.16
N LEU A 28 31.96 -5.07 -3.23
CA LEU A 28 31.49 -4.51 -4.50
C LEU A 28 32.61 -3.78 -5.26
N LYS A 29 33.63 -3.22 -4.60
CA LYS A 29 34.84 -2.73 -5.29
C LYS A 29 35.57 -3.86 -6.01
N LYS A 30 35.62 -5.07 -5.44
CA LYS A 30 36.26 -6.23 -6.03
C LYS A 30 35.38 -6.93 -7.07
N TYR A 31 34.07 -6.95 -6.85
CA TYR A 31 33.08 -7.58 -7.71
C TYR A 31 31.90 -6.62 -8.00
N PRO A 32 32.08 -5.63 -8.90
CA PRO A 32 31.09 -4.58 -9.13
C PRO A 32 29.71 -5.07 -9.57
N GLU A 33 29.66 -6.25 -10.20
CA GLU A 33 28.45 -6.84 -10.75
C GLU A 33 27.71 -7.75 -9.75
N PHE A 34 28.25 -7.91 -8.53
CA PHE A 34 27.73 -8.85 -7.52
C PHE A 34 26.86 -8.09 -6.49
N ASP A 35 26.06 -7.15 -6.98
CA ASP A 35 25.15 -6.27 -6.23
C ASP A 35 23.76 -6.88 -6.01
N GLY A 36 23.59 -8.17 -6.30
CA GLY A 36 22.31 -8.88 -6.22
C GLY A 36 21.47 -8.87 -7.50
N ARG A 37 21.99 -8.33 -8.62
CA ARG A 37 21.31 -8.44 -9.91
C ARG A 37 20.93 -9.88 -10.28
N GLY A 38 19.72 -10.07 -10.80
CA GLY A 38 19.18 -11.38 -11.13
C GLY A 38 18.65 -12.19 -9.93
N ILE A 39 18.79 -11.68 -8.70
CA ILE A 39 18.26 -12.30 -7.49
C ILE A 39 16.90 -11.70 -7.15
N LYS A 40 15.97 -12.56 -6.70
CA LYS A 40 14.65 -12.19 -6.19
C LYS A 40 14.57 -12.57 -4.72
N ILE A 41 14.13 -11.63 -3.88
CA ILE A 41 14.02 -11.80 -2.43
C ILE A 41 12.55 -11.69 -2.05
N ALA A 42 12.02 -12.67 -1.33
CA ALA A 42 10.70 -12.57 -0.74
C ALA A 42 10.82 -11.99 0.67
N ILE A 43 10.08 -10.92 0.95
CA ILE A 43 10.00 -10.30 2.28
C ILE A 43 8.66 -10.70 2.86
N ILE A 44 8.71 -11.55 3.88
CA ILE A 44 7.53 -12.03 4.61
C ILE A 44 7.43 -11.20 5.89
N ASP A 45 6.67 -10.11 5.82
CA ASP A 45 6.54 -9.12 6.89
C ASP A 45 5.19 -8.39 6.76
N SER A 46 5.14 -7.09 7.01
CA SER A 46 4.13 -6.14 6.55
C SER A 46 4.39 -5.72 5.10
N VAL A 47 3.38 -5.19 4.41
CA VAL A 47 3.52 -4.68 3.03
C VAL A 47 4.62 -3.61 2.97
N VAL A 48 5.50 -3.72 1.98
CA VAL A 48 6.51 -2.69 1.67
C VAL A 48 5.84 -1.47 1.01
N ASP A 49 6.18 -0.26 1.46
CA ASP A 49 5.70 0.98 0.84
C ASP A 49 6.17 1.08 -0.62
N LEU A 50 5.18 0.96 -1.51
CA LEU A 50 5.36 0.95 -2.97
C LEU A 50 5.80 2.31 -3.52
N SER A 51 5.66 3.38 -2.73
CA SER A 51 5.89 4.75 -3.18
C SER A 51 7.29 5.29 -2.91
N LEU A 52 8.11 4.56 -2.15
CA LEU A 52 9.44 5.02 -1.78
C LEU A 52 10.39 5.07 -2.97
N SER A 53 11.14 6.16 -3.08
CA SER A 53 12.10 6.39 -4.17
C SER A 53 13.15 5.28 -4.28
N GLY A 54 13.69 4.83 -3.14
CA GLY A 54 14.64 3.72 -3.06
C GLY A 54 14.07 2.37 -3.44
N MET A 55 12.74 2.27 -3.56
CA MET A 55 12.01 1.03 -3.84
C MET A 55 11.41 0.99 -5.25
N GLN A 56 11.83 1.90 -6.14
CA GLN A 56 11.29 1.97 -7.50
C GLN A 56 12.05 1.08 -8.49
N LYS A 57 13.39 1.17 -8.51
CA LYS A 57 14.24 0.49 -9.49
C LYS A 57 15.45 -0.17 -8.85
N THR A 58 15.94 -1.23 -9.48
CA THR A 58 17.24 -1.85 -9.17
C THR A 58 18.39 -1.03 -9.77
N SER A 59 19.62 -1.36 -9.38
CA SER A 59 20.86 -0.80 -9.98
C SER A 59 20.96 -1.00 -11.50
N THR A 60 20.21 -1.94 -12.07
CA THR A 60 20.14 -2.22 -13.51
C THR A 60 18.91 -1.62 -14.20
N GLY A 61 18.10 -0.84 -13.46
CA GLY A 61 16.93 -0.15 -13.99
C GLY A 61 15.64 -0.98 -14.05
N LEU A 62 15.67 -2.25 -13.66
CA LEU A 62 14.49 -3.10 -13.55
C LEU A 62 13.59 -2.68 -12.37
N PRO A 63 12.27 -2.96 -12.40
CA PRO A 63 11.39 -2.74 -11.25
C PRO A 63 11.93 -3.41 -9.98
N LYS A 64 11.97 -2.67 -8.87
CA LYS A 64 12.49 -3.17 -7.60
C LYS A 64 11.51 -4.10 -6.91
N ILE A 65 10.28 -3.66 -6.68
CA ILE A 65 9.20 -4.49 -6.16
C ILE A 65 8.45 -5.05 -7.37
N ILE A 66 8.47 -6.37 -7.55
CA ILE A 66 7.91 -7.04 -8.73
C ILE A 66 6.55 -7.69 -8.49
N ASP A 67 6.21 -7.93 -7.23
CA ASP A 67 4.88 -8.39 -6.85
C ASP A 67 4.66 -8.10 -5.36
N CYS A 68 3.39 -8.07 -4.99
CA CYS A 68 2.99 -7.89 -3.60
C CYS A 68 1.72 -8.71 -3.33
N PHE A 69 1.79 -9.52 -2.27
CA PHE A 69 0.71 -10.37 -1.80
C PHE A 69 0.32 -9.93 -0.40
N ASP A 70 -0.98 -9.91 -0.12
CA ASP A 70 -1.49 -9.69 1.20
C ASP A 70 -2.37 -10.86 1.62
N PHE A 71 -1.96 -11.58 2.66
CA PHE A 71 -2.69 -12.72 3.23
C PHE A 71 -3.51 -12.34 4.46
N THR A 72 -3.67 -11.04 4.72
CA THR A 72 -4.55 -10.48 5.74
C THR A 72 -5.91 -10.13 5.13
N ASP A 73 -6.89 -9.85 5.99
CA ASP A 73 -8.25 -9.51 5.57
C ASP A 73 -8.52 -8.01 5.49
N ASN A 74 -7.59 -7.17 5.96
CA ASN A 74 -7.73 -5.72 6.04
C ASN A 74 -8.05 -5.08 4.69
N GLY A 75 -7.40 -5.55 3.62
CA GLY A 75 -7.57 -5.02 2.27
C GLY A 75 -8.66 -5.71 1.44
N ASN A 76 -9.40 -6.67 1.99
CA ASN A 76 -10.38 -7.44 1.21
C ASN A 76 -11.64 -6.61 0.94
N VAL A 77 -12.02 -6.53 -0.34
CA VAL A 77 -13.23 -5.86 -0.82
C VAL A 77 -14.01 -6.84 -1.70
N ASP A 78 -15.22 -7.17 -1.25
CA ASP A 78 -16.20 -7.87 -2.09
C ASP A 78 -16.69 -6.91 -3.18
N THR A 79 -16.51 -7.31 -4.43
CA THR A 79 -16.90 -6.56 -5.63
C THR A 79 -17.86 -7.37 -6.51
N SER A 80 -18.48 -8.42 -5.95
CA SER A 80 -19.39 -9.32 -6.67
C SER A 80 -20.71 -8.69 -7.11
N VAL A 81 -21.05 -7.49 -6.61
CA VAL A 81 -22.26 -6.78 -7.03
C VAL A 81 -22.02 -6.13 -8.38
N ILE A 82 -22.61 -6.69 -9.44
CA ILE A 82 -22.49 -6.16 -10.80
C ILE A 82 -23.67 -5.24 -11.12
N ARG A 83 -23.38 -4.05 -11.66
CA ARG A 83 -24.37 -3.13 -12.23
C ARG A 83 -23.99 -2.74 -13.66
N LYS A 84 -24.98 -2.34 -14.45
CA LYS A 84 -24.79 -1.71 -15.77
C LYS A 84 -24.98 -0.21 -15.64
N SER A 85 -24.29 0.57 -16.47
CA SER A 85 -24.55 2.01 -16.55
C SER A 85 -25.91 2.30 -17.20
N GLY A 86 -26.51 3.43 -16.82
CA GLY A 86 -27.68 3.99 -17.52
C GLY A 86 -27.34 4.51 -18.92
N ASP A 87 -28.37 4.86 -19.69
CA ASP A 87 -28.24 5.42 -21.05
C ASP A 87 -27.51 6.78 -21.08
N ASP A 88 -27.47 7.46 -19.94
CA ASP A 88 -26.77 8.73 -19.72
C ASP A 88 -25.33 8.55 -19.20
N ASN A 89 -24.78 7.33 -19.26
CA ASN A 89 -23.48 6.93 -18.69
C ASN A 89 -23.36 7.20 -17.18
N THR A 90 -24.47 7.18 -16.44
CA THR A 90 -24.43 7.23 -14.97
C THR A 90 -24.37 5.83 -14.36
N LEU A 91 -23.78 5.75 -13.17
CA LEU A 91 -23.67 4.53 -12.39
C LEU A 91 -23.95 4.84 -10.92
N THR A 92 -24.92 4.14 -10.34
CA THR A 92 -25.18 4.17 -8.90
C THR A 92 -24.21 3.23 -8.19
N LEU A 93 -23.47 3.72 -7.20
CA LEU A 93 -22.52 2.97 -6.38
C LEU A 93 -23.23 2.26 -5.20
N LEU A 94 -22.50 1.46 -4.41
CA LEU A 94 -23.06 0.79 -3.23
C LEU A 94 -23.33 1.76 -2.08
N SER A 95 -22.63 2.89 -2.02
CA SER A 95 -22.99 3.99 -1.12
C SER A 95 -24.31 4.69 -1.47
N GLY A 96 -24.91 4.38 -2.63
CA GLY A 96 -26.08 5.08 -3.17
C GLY A 96 -25.74 6.36 -3.93
N ARG A 97 -24.46 6.72 -4.01
CA ARG A 97 -24.00 7.85 -4.82
C ARG A 97 -24.11 7.53 -6.29
N GLU A 98 -24.52 8.51 -7.09
CA GLU A 98 -24.46 8.43 -8.55
C GLU A 98 -23.22 9.16 -9.07
N ILE A 99 -22.55 8.55 -10.03
CA ILE A 99 -21.41 9.14 -10.73
C ILE A 99 -21.64 9.09 -12.23
N SER A 100 -21.03 10.02 -12.97
CA SER A 100 -20.90 9.92 -14.42
C SER A 100 -19.61 9.17 -14.75
N ILE A 101 -19.71 8.13 -15.57
CA ILE A 101 -18.56 7.32 -15.98
C ILE A 101 -17.71 8.15 -16.96
N PRO A 102 -16.40 8.31 -16.69
CA PRO A 102 -15.52 9.00 -17.62
C PRO A 102 -15.50 8.32 -19.00
N PRO A 103 -15.58 9.08 -20.11
CA PRO A 103 -15.70 8.52 -21.46
C PRO A 103 -14.46 7.74 -21.92
N ASN A 104 -13.32 7.91 -21.24
CA ASN A 104 -12.10 7.16 -21.48
C ASN A 104 -12.08 5.78 -20.79
N TRP A 105 -13.01 5.50 -19.86
CA TRP A 105 -13.14 4.19 -19.24
C TRP A 105 -13.86 3.24 -20.19
N LYS A 106 -13.07 2.40 -20.87
CA LYS A 106 -13.60 1.39 -21.78
C LYS A 106 -14.14 0.24 -20.96
N ASN A 107 -15.36 -0.20 -21.24
CA ASN A 107 -15.95 -1.40 -20.67
C ASN A 107 -16.90 -2.03 -21.71
N PRO A 108 -16.40 -2.93 -22.58
CA PRO A 108 -17.19 -3.46 -23.69
C PRO A 108 -18.40 -4.29 -23.26
N LEU A 109 -18.40 -4.86 -22.04
CA LEU A 109 -19.51 -5.64 -21.51
C LEU A 109 -20.55 -4.79 -20.78
N ASN A 110 -20.21 -3.54 -20.46
CA ASN A 110 -20.98 -2.68 -19.57
C ASN A 110 -21.32 -3.37 -18.24
N GLU A 111 -20.38 -4.14 -17.70
CA GLU A 111 -20.48 -4.81 -16.41
C GLU A 111 -19.51 -4.14 -15.45
N TRP A 112 -20.07 -3.45 -14.44
CA TRP A 112 -19.33 -2.74 -13.41
C TRP A 112 -19.47 -3.48 -12.09
N HIS A 113 -18.38 -4.05 -11.63
CA HIS A 113 -18.27 -4.74 -10.35
C HIS A 113 -18.09 -3.69 -9.25
N LEU A 114 -18.95 -3.73 -8.25
CA LEU A 114 -19.03 -2.68 -7.23
C LEU A 114 -18.70 -3.24 -5.86
N GLY A 115 -17.82 -2.53 -5.17
CA GLY A 115 -17.49 -2.81 -3.78
C GLY A 115 -17.63 -1.56 -2.92
N LYS A 116 -17.69 -1.75 -1.62
CA LYS A 116 -17.67 -0.68 -0.63
C LYS A 116 -16.94 -1.16 0.61
N LYS A 117 -16.12 -0.30 1.19
CA LYS A 117 -15.45 -0.58 2.45
C LYS A 117 -15.32 0.70 3.28
N PHE A 118 -15.59 0.60 4.57
CA PHE A 118 -15.39 1.71 5.49
C PHE A 118 -13.94 1.84 5.91
N LEU A 119 -13.53 3.06 6.25
CA LEU A 119 -12.15 3.33 6.67
C LEU A 119 -11.75 2.49 7.89
N GLN A 120 -12.67 2.26 8.81
CA GLN A 120 -12.39 1.51 10.04
C GLN A 120 -12.23 0.01 9.79
N GLU A 121 -12.80 -0.52 8.69
CA GLU A 121 -12.55 -1.90 8.29
C GLU A 121 -11.15 -2.08 7.67
N ILE A 122 -10.65 -1.04 7.02
CA ILE A 122 -9.31 -1.03 6.42
C ILE A 122 -8.25 -0.85 7.51
N PHE A 123 -8.49 0.08 8.44
CA PHE A 123 -7.62 0.42 9.55
C PHE A 123 -8.34 0.24 10.91
N PRO A 124 -8.58 -1.00 11.40
CA PRO A 124 -9.26 -1.22 12.68
C PRO A 124 -8.58 -0.53 13.87
N SER A 125 -7.24 -0.51 13.88
CA SER A 125 -6.46 0.11 14.97
C SER A 125 -6.57 1.64 14.99
N LEU A 126 -7.04 2.25 13.91
CA LEU A 126 -7.27 3.69 13.83
C LEU A 126 -8.33 4.13 14.84
N LEU A 127 -9.42 3.35 15.00
CA LEU A 127 -10.49 3.68 15.94
C LEU A 127 -9.98 3.71 17.38
N GLU A 128 -9.22 2.70 17.80
CA GLU A 128 -8.64 2.63 19.14
C GLU A 128 -7.76 3.85 19.40
N LYS A 129 -6.89 4.21 18.44
CA LYS A 129 -6.02 5.40 18.54
C LYS A 129 -6.81 6.71 18.56
N MET A 130 -7.93 6.79 17.85
CA MET A 130 -8.80 7.97 17.87
C MET A 130 -9.50 8.14 19.24
N GLU A 131 -10.02 7.06 19.81
CA GLU A 131 -10.64 7.06 21.14
C GLU A 131 -9.65 7.36 22.27
N GLU A 132 -8.42 6.86 22.15
CA GLU A 132 -7.32 7.19 23.07
C GLU A 132 -6.96 8.68 22.96
N LYS A 133 -6.91 9.22 21.74
CA LYS A 133 -6.57 10.63 21.50
C LYS A 133 -7.63 11.60 22.04
N GLU A 134 -8.92 11.29 21.95
CA GLU A 134 -9.96 12.11 22.58
C GLU A 134 -9.79 12.23 24.10
N LYS A 135 -9.06 11.30 24.74
CA LYS A 135 -8.75 11.31 26.17
C LYS A 135 -7.44 12.03 26.52
N LEU A 136 -6.60 12.36 25.53
CA LEU A 136 -5.33 13.04 25.70
C LEU A 136 -5.52 14.56 25.66
N ASN A 137 -4.73 15.31 26.44
CA ASN A 137 -4.81 16.78 26.50
C ASN A 137 -3.94 17.45 25.40
N GLU A 138 -4.14 18.74 25.11
CA GLU A 138 -3.49 19.45 23.98
C GLU A 138 -1.94 19.38 23.98
N ASN A 139 -1.31 19.13 25.12
CA ASN A 139 0.15 19.06 25.27
C ASN A 139 0.73 17.68 24.93
N ASP A 140 -0.07 16.62 24.91
CA ASP A 140 0.36 15.23 24.64
C ASP A 140 0.39 14.92 23.12
N ILE A 141 -0.01 15.86 22.26
CA ILE A 141 -0.27 15.67 20.82
C ILE A 141 1.01 15.61 19.96
N GLN A 142 2.21 15.71 20.54
CA GLN A 142 3.45 15.83 19.75
C GLN A 142 3.98 14.55 19.08
N GLU A 143 3.40 13.37 19.32
CA GLU A 143 3.98 12.09 18.84
C GLU A 143 3.09 11.23 17.91
N PHE A 144 1.94 11.72 17.42
CA PHE A 144 1.07 10.92 16.55
C PHE A 144 1.19 11.29 15.06
N PRO A 145 1.05 10.33 14.12
CA PRO A 145 1.04 10.63 12.69
C PRO A 145 -0.20 11.45 12.34
N ARG A 146 0.01 12.58 11.63
CA ARG A 146 -1.02 13.58 11.22
C ARG A 146 -2.28 13.00 10.58
N PHE A 147 -2.22 11.76 10.09
CA PHE A 147 -3.37 11.05 9.54
C PHE A 147 -4.54 10.96 10.53
N VAL A 148 -4.28 10.52 11.77
CA VAL A 148 -5.29 10.45 12.84
C VAL A 148 -5.81 11.87 13.13
N ASP A 149 -4.92 12.86 13.17
CA ASP A 149 -5.28 14.26 13.42
C ASP A 149 -6.25 14.82 12.39
N LYS A 150 -6.04 14.53 11.10
CA LYS A 150 -6.91 14.98 10.02
C LYS A 150 -8.29 14.34 10.11
N ILE A 151 -8.35 13.02 10.33
CA ILE A 151 -9.62 12.29 10.45
C ILE A 151 -10.42 12.77 11.67
N VAL A 152 -9.74 12.95 12.80
CA VAL A 152 -10.35 13.48 14.03
C VAL A 152 -10.81 14.93 13.82
N ALA A 153 -9.97 15.79 13.24
CA ALA A 153 -10.30 17.20 12.98
C ALA A 153 -11.49 17.37 12.03
N GLU A 154 -11.56 16.53 10.99
CA GLU A 154 -12.65 16.55 10.01
C GLU A 154 -13.86 15.70 10.45
N LYS A 155 -13.83 15.09 11.65
CA LYS A 155 -14.89 14.20 12.19
C LYS A 155 -15.29 13.11 11.20
N LEU A 156 -14.32 12.55 10.49
CA LEU A 156 -14.53 11.55 9.44
C LEU A 156 -14.85 10.16 10.02
N SER A 157 -14.88 10.00 11.35
CA SER A 157 -14.79 8.70 12.03
C SER A 157 -15.89 7.72 11.67
N ASP A 158 -17.14 8.14 11.47
CA ASP A 158 -18.27 7.18 11.46
C ASP A 158 -18.80 6.87 10.05
N ASN A 159 -18.56 7.76 9.07
CA ASN A 159 -19.16 7.66 7.73
C ASN A 159 -18.15 7.66 6.57
N TYR A 160 -16.85 7.70 6.86
CA TYR A 160 -15.85 7.66 5.81
C TYR A 160 -15.78 6.27 5.18
N ASN A 161 -16.03 6.21 3.88
CA ASN A 161 -16.02 4.98 3.11
C ASN A 161 -15.41 5.22 1.73
N PHE A 162 -14.99 4.13 1.13
CA PHE A 162 -14.55 4.06 -0.25
C PHE A 162 -15.55 3.20 -1.01
N ASP A 163 -16.06 3.74 -2.11
CA ASP A 163 -16.66 2.92 -3.15
C ASP A 163 -15.55 2.43 -4.09
N PHE A 164 -15.72 1.23 -4.62
CA PHE A 164 -14.81 0.60 -5.56
C PHE A 164 -15.58 0.25 -6.83
N ILE A 165 -15.01 0.58 -7.97
CA ILE A 165 -15.52 0.18 -9.27
C ILE A 165 -14.44 -0.65 -9.93
N VAL A 166 -14.79 -1.87 -10.31
CA VAL A 166 -13.93 -2.81 -11.01
C VAL A 166 -14.58 -3.15 -12.35
N TRP A 167 -13.80 -3.19 -13.42
CA TRP A 167 -14.30 -3.55 -14.74
C TRP A 167 -13.18 -4.12 -15.60
N ASN A 168 -13.54 -4.77 -16.70
CA ASN A 168 -12.59 -5.21 -17.70
C ASN A 168 -12.65 -4.26 -18.91
N ASP A 169 -11.51 -3.71 -19.35
CA ASP A 169 -11.46 -2.77 -20.47
C ASP A 169 -11.42 -3.45 -21.86
N GLY A 170 -11.60 -4.77 -21.89
CA GLY A 170 -11.41 -5.64 -23.05
C GLY A 170 -9.98 -6.17 -23.19
N LYS A 171 -9.04 -5.71 -22.35
CA LYS A 171 -7.64 -6.17 -22.32
C LYS A 171 -7.18 -6.59 -20.93
N LYS A 172 -7.54 -5.82 -19.90
CA LYS A 172 -7.15 -6.03 -18.52
C LYS A 172 -8.25 -5.61 -17.56
N TRP A 173 -8.15 -6.14 -16.35
CA TRP A 173 -8.98 -5.69 -15.23
C TRP A 173 -8.47 -4.34 -14.71
N GLN A 174 -9.40 -3.44 -14.46
CA GLN A 174 -9.15 -2.10 -13.96
C GLN A 174 -9.98 -1.89 -12.69
N ALA A 175 -9.47 -1.07 -11.78
CA ALA A 175 -10.23 -0.60 -10.64
C ALA A 175 -10.02 0.89 -10.39
N CYS A 176 -11.08 1.54 -9.90
CA CYS A 176 -11.04 2.89 -9.41
C CYS A 176 -11.54 2.92 -7.97
N LEU A 177 -10.77 3.58 -7.10
CA LEU A 177 -11.12 3.82 -5.70
C LEU A 177 -11.74 5.21 -5.59
N ILE A 178 -12.90 5.31 -4.97
CA ILE A 178 -13.67 6.55 -4.88
C ILE A 178 -13.94 6.84 -3.40
N PRO A 179 -13.14 7.73 -2.78
CA PRO A 179 -13.43 8.24 -1.45
C PRO A 179 -14.82 8.91 -1.39
N SER A 180 -15.49 8.82 -0.23
CA SER A 180 -16.81 9.41 -0.03
C SER A 180 -16.86 10.92 -0.28
N PHE A 181 -15.75 11.64 -0.08
CA PHE A 181 -15.64 13.08 -0.36
C PHE A 181 -15.37 13.43 -1.84
N LEU A 182 -14.98 12.47 -2.68
CA LEU A 182 -14.57 12.74 -4.06
C LEU A 182 -15.78 12.95 -4.95
N LYS A 183 -16.16 14.19 -5.25
CA LYS A 183 -17.39 14.50 -6.00
C LYS A 183 -17.38 14.08 -7.47
N HIS A 184 -16.22 14.15 -8.12
CA HIS A 184 -16.07 13.88 -9.55
C HIS A 184 -14.95 12.86 -9.79
N VAL A 185 -15.20 11.87 -10.65
CA VAL A 185 -14.26 10.76 -10.90
C VAL A 185 -13.46 10.92 -12.19
N GLU A 186 -13.63 12.03 -12.92
CA GLU A 186 -12.94 12.29 -14.20
C GLU A 186 -11.41 12.20 -14.10
N ASN A 187 -10.86 12.64 -12.96
CA ASN A 187 -9.44 12.62 -12.66
C ASN A 187 -9.06 11.52 -11.65
N ALA A 188 -9.99 10.60 -11.35
CA ALA A 188 -9.70 9.52 -10.43
C ALA A 188 -8.65 8.58 -11.04
N LYS A 189 -7.68 8.18 -10.21
CA LYS A 189 -6.62 7.29 -10.64
C LYS A 189 -7.18 5.88 -10.82
N VAL A 190 -7.11 5.39 -12.05
CA VAL A 190 -7.42 4.00 -12.40
C VAL A 190 -6.16 3.16 -12.24
N LEU A 191 -6.30 2.01 -11.60
CA LEU A 191 -5.23 1.05 -11.37
C LEU A 191 -5.57 -0.27 -12.07
N THR A 192 -4.55 -1.08 -12.31
CA THR A 192 -4.66 -2.51 -12.65
C THR A 192 -3.94 -3.33 -11.58
N ASN A 193 -3.94 -4.65 -11.70
CA ASN A 193 -3.12 -5.53 -10.87
C ASN A 193 -1.69 -5.01 -10.74
N PHE A 194 -1.20 -4.89 -9.51
CA PHE A 194 0.14 -4.37 -9.23
C PHE A 194 1.23 -5.15 -9.98
N HIS A 195 1.09 -6.46 -10.09
CA HIS A 195 2.00 -7.33 -10.85
C HIS A 195 2.19 -6.90 -12.31
N ASP A 196 1.16 -6.34 -12.95
CA ASP A 196 1.18 -6.05 -14.39
C ASP A 196 1.88 -4.73 -14.72
N GLU A 197 1.60 -3.67 -13.94
CA GLU A 197 2.07 -2.31 -14.25
C GLU A 197 2.80 -1.62 -13.10
N HIS A 198 2.91 -2.26 -11.92
CA HIS A 198 3.57 -1.72 -10.72
C HIS A 198 3.00 -0.36 -10.29
N GLN A 199 1.72 -0.14 -10.56
CA GLN A 199 1.01 1.09 -10.23
C GLN A 199 0.47 1.03 -8.81
N PHE A 200 0.56 2.15 -8.11
CA PHE A 200 -0.06 2.37 -6.81
C PHE A 200 -0.75 3.73 -6.80
N CYS A 201 -1.74 3.93 -5.95
CA CYS A 201 -2.29 5.23 -5.60
C CYS A 201 -2.00 5.55 -4.14
N TYR A 202 -2.44 6.72 -3.71
CA TYR A 202 -2.51 7.09 -2.31
C TYR A 202 -3.96 6.97 -1.88
N LEU A 203 -4.25 6.05 -0.96
CA LEU A 203 -5.59 5.92 -0.40
C LEU A 203 -5.94 7.19 0.40
N LEU A 204 -4.93 7.73 1.07
CA LEU A 204 -4.88 8.94 1.88
C LEU A 204 -3.50 9.58 1.71
N ASP A 205 -3.30 10.83 2.16
CA ASP A 205 -2.14 11.70 1.80
C ASP A 205 -0.76 10.98 1.74
N ASP A 206 -0.46 10.06 2.67
CA ASP A 206 0.82 9.34 2.73
C ASP A 206 0.69 7.81 2.71
N ILE A 207 -0.51 7.24 2.53
CA ILE A 207 -0.71 5.78 2.55
C ILE A 207 -0.77 5.23 1.13
N SER A 208 0.34 4.63 0.69
CA SER A 208 0.39 4.00 -0.63
C SER A 208 -0.44 2.71 -0.67
N CYS A 209 -1.08 2.50 -1.81
CA CYS A 209 -1.99 1.38 -2.03
C CYS A 209 -1.84 0.85 -3.46
N GLY A 210 -1.40 -0.40 -3.60
CA GLY A 210 -1.55 -1.18 -4.82
C GLY A 210 -2.85 -1.99 -4.79
N ILE A 211 -3.16 -2.68 -5.89
CA ILE A 211 -4.35 -3.54 -5.93
C ILE A 211 -4.06 -4.91 -6.57
N ARG A 212 -4.89 -5.89 -6.21
CA ARG A 212 -5.08 -7.14 -6.95
C ARG A 212 -6.58 -7.36 -7.18
N ILE A 213 -6.94 -7.70 -8.40
CA ILE A 213 -8.27 -8.02 -8.86
C ILE A 213 -8.27 -9.52 -9.16
N GLU A 214 -9.10 -10.25 -8.43
CA GLU A 214 -9.15 -11.71 -8.44
C GLU A 214 -10.58 -12.17 -8.78
N GLU A 215 -10.74 -13.48 -8.99
CA GLU A 215 -12.04 -14.11 -9.21
C GLU A 215 -12.89 -13.47 -10.34
N GLY A 216 -12.22 -13.03 -11.41
CA GLY A 216 -12.91 -12.38 -12.54
C GLY A 216 -13.60 -11.07 -12.16
N GLY A 217 -12.98 -10.28 -11.27
CA GLY A 217 -13.49 -8.96 -10.88
C GLY A 217 -14.43 -8.98 -9.69
N ASN A 218 -14.77 -10.16 -9.15
CA ASN A 218 -15.64 -10.27 -7.98
C ASN A 218 -14.91 -10.00 -6.66
N PHE A 219 -13.58 -10.03 -6.67
CA PHE A 219 -12.79 -9.76 -5.48
C PHE A 219 -11.69 -8.75 -5.79
N LEU A 220 -11.61 -7.70 -4.96
CA LEU A 220 -10.54 -6.71 -5.00
C LEU A 220 -9.80 -6.74 -3.67
N LYS A 221 -8.48 -6.85 -3.75
CA LYS A 221 -7.57 -6.81 -2.61
C LYS A 221 -6.71 -5.57 -2.68
N LEU A 222 -6.78 -4.75 -1.64
CA LEU A 222 -5.93 -3.58 -1.44
C LEU A 222 -4.60 -4.01 -0.82
N LEU A 223 -3.49 -3.58 -1.44
CA LEU A 223 -2.13 -3.82 -0.96
C LEU A 223 -1.65 -2.57 -0.24
N ILE A 224 -1.91 -2.51 1.07
CA ILE A 224 -1.76 -1.29 1.87
C ILE A 224 -0.52 -1.38 2.75
N CYS A 225 0.37 -0.40 2.65
CA CYS A 225 1.45 -0.24 3.61
C CYS A 225 0.95 0.59 4.81
N CYS A 226 0.59 -0.09 5.90
CA CYS A 226 0.22 0.56 7.16
C CYS A 226 1.28 0.42 8.27
N HIS A 227 2.37 -0.32 8.01
CA HIS A 227 3.45 -0.54 8.98
C HIS A 227 4.81 -0.29 8.33
N ASP A 228 5.69 0.39 9.06
CA ASP A 228 7.01 0.78 8.55
C ASP A 228 8.04 -0.37 8.63
N HIS A 229 7.73 -1.47 9.30
CA HIS A 229 8.70 -2.53 9.59
C HIS A 229 9.15 -3.27 8.32
N GLY A 230 8.21 -3.79 7.53
CA GLY A 230 8.52 -4.51 6.29
C GLY A 230 9.22 -3.60 5.28
N THR A 231 8.84 -2.33 5.27
CA THR A 231 9.51 -1.27 4.50
C THR A 231 10.96 -1.08 4.91
N LEU A 232 11.27 -0.96 6.20
CA LEU A 232 12.64 -0.82 6.69
C LEU A 232 13.48 -2.05 6.35
N VAL A 233 12.92 -3.26 6.55
CA VAL A 233 13.57 -4.52 6.16
C VAL A 233 13.91 -4.51 4.67
N ALA A 234 12.96 -4.12 3.82
CA ALA A 234 13.16 -4.05 2.38
C ALA A 234 14.25 -3.05 1.98
N GLN A 235 14.28 -1.89 2.65
CA GLN A 235 15.27 -0.89 2.35
C GLN A 235 16.69 -1.35 2.74
N VAL A 236 16.85 -1.93 3.93
CA VAL A 236 18.15 -2.46 4.38
C VAL A 236 18.66 -3.54 3.43
N VAL A 237 17.75 -4.40 2.96
CA VAL A 237 18.10 -5.50 2.07
C VAL A 237 18.50 -5.01 0.68
N ALA A 238 17.67 -4.17 0.05
CA ALA A 238 17.82 -3.93 -1.39
C ALA A 238 17.34 -2.55 -1.89
N ALA A 239 17.22 -1.52 -1.05
CA ALA A 239 16.96 -0.18 -1.59
C ALA A 239 18.05 0.25 -2.59
N HIS A 240 17.67 1.09 -3.55
CA HIS A 240 18.62 1.65 -4.51
C HIS A 240 18.32 3.14 -4.78
N PHE A 241 19.32 3.97 -4.52
CA PHE A 241 19.31 5.42 -4.69
C PHE A 241 20.41 5.82 -5.69
N PRO A 242 20.09 5.96 -6.99
CA PRO A 242 21.08 6.22 -8.03
C PRO A 242 21.97 7.44 -7.78
N ASN A 243 21.43 8.47 -7.12
CA ASN A 243 22.11 9.73 -6.85
C ASN A 243 22.79 9.76 -5.46
N GLU A 244 22.48 8.80 -4.59
CA GLU A 244 22.96 8.74 -3.19
C GLU A 244 23.30 7.28 -2.82
N PRO A 245 24.29 6.63 -3.48
CA PRO A 245 24.56 5.19 -3.31
C PRO A 245 24.95 4.77 -1.88
N GLU A 246 25.37 5.71 -1.05
CA GLU A 246 25.57 5.48 0.38
C GLU A 246 24.29 5.06 1.10
N LYS A 247 23.12 5.42 0.57
CA LYS A 247 21.79 5.04 1.08
C LYS A 247 21.27 3.70 0.55
N ASP A 248 21.96 3.07 -0.40
CA ASP A 248 21.54 1.76 -0.94
C ASP A 248 21.36 0.71 0.18
N GLY A 249 20.59 -0.33 -0.09
CA GLY A 249 20.61 -1.54 0.72
C GLY A 249 21.90 -2.35 0.50
N LEU A 250 21.91 -3.56 1.06
CA LEU A 250 23.00 -4.52 0.86
C LEU A 250 23.08 -5.09 -0.56
N ALA A 251 21.96 -5.20 -1.25
CA ALA A 251 21.85 -5.78 -2.59
C ALA A 251 20.97 -4.89 -3.51
N PRO A 252 21.46 -3.71 -3.93
CA PRO A 252 20.68 -2.77 -4.75
C PRO A 252 20.30 -3.30 -6.14
N GLY A 253 20.91 -4.39 -6.61
CA GLY A 253 20.54 -5.09 -7.85
C GLY A 253 19.38 -6.07 -7.70
N ALA A 254 19.04 -6.49 -6.47
CA ALA A 254 18.01 -7.50 -6.23
C ALA A 254 16.58 -6.96 -6.42
N GLN A 255 15.65 -7.83 -6.83
CA GLN A 255 14.22 -7.55 -6.88
C GLN A 255 13.51 -8.13 -5.65
N ILE A 256 12.34 -7.60 -5.32
CA ILE A 256 11.59 -7.90 -4.09
C ILE A 256 10.18 -8.37 -4.43
N ILE A 257 9.75 -9.43 -3.77
CA ILE A 257 8.34 -9.82 -3.65
C ILE A 257 7.93 -9.51 -2.20
N SER A 258 6.97 -8.60 -2.02
CA SER A 258 6.42 -8.27 -0.71
C SER A 258 5.30 -9.25 -0.35
N ILE A 259 5.34 -9.83 0.84
CA ILE A 259 4.33 -10.79 1.29
C ILE A 259 3.87 -10.40 2.69
N ASN A 260 2.65 -9.90 2.79
CA ASN A 260 2.06 -9.50 4.06
C ASN A 260 1.37 -10.66 4.76
N PHE A 261 1.81 -10.96 5.99
CA PHE A 261 1.13 -11.83 6.96
C PHE A 261 0.81 -11.11 8.27
N MET A 262 1.20 -9.84 8.40
CA MET A 262 1.03 -9.03 9.59
C MET A 262 -0.17 -8.11 9.41
N GLY A 263 -1.37 -8.63 9.70
CA GLY A 263 -2.59 -7.82 9.73
C GLY A 263 -2.62 -6.88 10.94
N GLU A 264 -3.46 -5.85 10.91
CA GLU A 264 -3.63 -4.95 12.07
C GLU A 264 -4.17 -5.67 13.33
N ASN A 265 -4.74 -6.87 13.15
CA ASN A 265 -5.21 -7.73 14.24
C ASN A 265 -4.10 -8.57 14.88
N VAL A 266 -2.84 -8.48 14.43
CA VAL A 266 -1.70 -9.15 15.09
C VAL A 266 -1.26 -8.33 16.28
N ASN A 267 -2.08 -8.36 17.33
CA ASN A 267 -1.70 -7.88 18.63
C ASN A 267 -0.53 -8.77 19.11
N VAL A 268 0.68 -8.20 19.23
CA VAL A 268 1.89 -8.93 19.68
C VAL A 268 1.70 -9.53 21.08
N SER A 269 0.70 -9.06 21.84
CA SER A 269 0.26 -9.66 23.10
C SER A 269 -0.42 -11.03 22.95
N THR A 270 -1.01 -11.34 21.80
CA THR A 270 -1.68 -12.63 21.52
C THR A 270 -0.68 -13.75 21.23
N ILE A 271 0.51 -13.42 20.69
CA ILE A 271 1.58 -14.40 20.44
C ILE A 271 2.14 -14.96 21.76
N LYS A 272 2.05 -14.22 22.88
CA LYS A 272 2.43 -14.72 24.22
C LYS A 272 1.47 -15.77 24.80
N LYS A 273 0.33 -16.08 24.15
CA LYS A 273 -0.64 -17.09 24.61
C LYS A 273 -0.66 -18.39 23.79
N ALA A 274 0.24 -18.55 22.83
CA ALA A 274 0.45 -19.85 22.18
C ALA A 274 1.17 -20.81 23.15
N ASN A 275 0.38 -21.45 24.01
CA ASN A 275 0.82 -22.48 24.93
C ASN A 275 1.24 -23.73 24.11
N PRO A 276 2.48 -24.23 24.22
CA PRO A 276 2.97 -25.33 23.39
C PRO A 276 2.45 -26.66 23.94
N LYS A 277 1.15 -26.93 23.76
CA LYS A 277 0.58 -28.26 23.94
C LYS A 277 -0.53 -28.49 22.93
N ARG A 278 -0.14 -29.05 21.78
CA ARG A 278 -0.81 -30.20 21.18
C ARG A 278 0.13 -30.80 20.13
N ALA A 279 0.64 -31.97 20.49
CA ALA A 279 1.16 -32.98 19.57
C ALA A 279 -0.01 -33.61 18.80
#